data_AF-A0A972PWS8-F1
#
_entry.id   AF-A0A972PWS8-F1
#
_cell.length_a   1.000
_cell.length_b   1.000
_cell.length_c   1.000
_cell.angle_alpha   90.00
_cell.angle_beta   90.00
_cell.angle_gamma   90.00
#
_symmetry.space_group_name_H-M   'P 1'
#
loop_
_entity.id
_entity.type
_entity.pdbx_description
1 polymer ?
#
loop_
_entity_poly.entity_id
_entity_poly.type
_entity_poly.pdbx_seq_one_letter_code
_entity_poly.pdbx_strand_id
1 'polypeptide(L)' 'MAVRIISTTELRSKAADMVLGLRRGDRFLIQHYNDIVGYITPEIPSDLLKKLGNRKASREATFKTVE' A
#
# COMPACT_ATOMS: atom_id res chain seq x y z
N MET A 1 6.68 -2.70 9.16
CA MET A 1 5.92 -2.19 8.00
C MET A 1 6.11 -3.18 6.87
N ALA A 2 5.12 -4.04 6.61
CA ALA A 2 5.21 -5.09 5.61
C ALA A 2 4.39 -4.72 4.36
N VAL A 3 4.91 -5.06 3.18
CA VAL A 3 4.16 -5.00 1.92
C VAL A 3 3.61 -6.39 1.64
N ARG A 4 2.30 -6.51 1.44
CA ARG A 4 1.61 -7.77 1.13
C ARG A 4 0.98 -7.67 -0.24
N ILE A 5 1.14 -8.72 -1.05
CA ILE A 5 0.41 -8.86 -2.31
C ILE A 5 -0.86 -9.67 -2.02
N ILE A 6 -2.00 -9.20 -2.50
CA ILE A 6 -3.30 -9.85 -2.32
C ILE A 6 -4.03 -9.89 -3.66
N SER A 7 -4.80 -10.94 -3.89
CA SER A 7 -5.65 -10.99 -5.08
C SER A 7 -6.89 -10.10 -4.94
N THR A 8 -7.52 -9.73 -6.06
CA THR A 8 -8.85 -9.08 -6.05
C THR A 8 -9.92 -9.91 -5.33
N THR A 9 -9.81 -11.24 -5.37
CA THR A 9 -10.73 -12.15 -4.66
C THR A 9 -10.54 -12.03 -3.15
N GLU A 10 -9.30 -12.00 -2.68
CA GLU A 10 -8.99 -11.80 -1.26
C GLU A 10 -9.37 -10.41 -0.76
N LEU A 11 -9.13 -9.38 -1.57
CA LEU A 11 -9.57 -8.02 -1.28
C LEU A 11 -11.06 -7.98 -0.96
N ARG A 12 -11.88 -8.64 -1.79
CA ARG A 12 -13.33 -8.72 -1.58
C ARG A 12 -13.70 -9.51 -0.32
N SER A 13 -13.05 -10.65 -0.09
CA SER A 13 -13.44 -11.57 0.99
C SER A 13 -12.89 -11.20 2.36
N LYS A 14 -11.79 -10.44 2.44
CA LYS A 14 -11.05 -10.15 3.69
C LYS A 14 -10.86 -8.65 3.93
N ALA A 15 -11.75 -7.81 3.42
CA ALA A 15 -11.66 -6.36 3.54
C ALA A 15 -11.50 -5.90 5.01
N ALA A 16 -12.21 -6.52 5.95
CA ALA A 16 -12.12 -6.19 7.37
C ALA A 16 -10.70 -6.41 7.95
N ASP A 17 -10.08 -7.56 7.67
CA ASP A 17 -8.73 -7.88 8.12
C ASP A 17 -7.69 -6.91 7.53
N MET A 18 -7.91 -6.50 6.28
CA MET A 18 -7.05 -5.53 5.61
C MET A 18 -7.11 -4.16 6.28
N VAL A 19 -8.30 -3.67 6.64
CA VAL A 19 -8.45 -2.40 7.36
C VAL A 19 -7.70 -2.43 8.69
N LEU A 20 -7.76 -3.57 9.41
CA LEU A 20 -6.98 -3.77 10.63
C LEU A 20 -5.47 -3.78 10.36
N GLY A 21 -5.03 -4.38 9.26
CA GLY A 21 -3.63 -4.35 8.80
C GLY A 21 -3.16 -2.93 8.46
N LEU A 22 -3.97 -2.15 7.75
CA LEU A 22 -3.69 -0.75 7.43
C LEU A 22 -3.47 0.08 8.71
N ARG A 23 -4.33 -0.10 9.72
CA ARG A 23 -4.16 0.57 11.03
C ARG A 23 -2.81 0.24 11.69
N ARG A 24 -2.26 -0.95 11.45
CA ARG A 24 -0.93 -1.38 11.96
C ARG A 24 0.24 -0.91 11.09
N GLY A 25 -0.03 -0.26 9.96
CA GLY A 25 0.98 0.24 9.04
C GLY A 25 1.29 -0.70 7.88
N ASP A 26 0.53 -1.78 7.68
CA ASP A 26 0.71 -2.67 6.53
C ASP A 26 0.30 -1.99 5.23
N ARG A 27 0.91 -2.40 4.12
CA ARG A 27 0.61 -1.91 2.77
C ARG A 27 0.21 -3.09 1.91
N PHE A 28 -0.76 -2.89 1.01
CA PHE A 28 -1.29 -3.94 0.17
C PHE A 28 -1.11 -3.59 -1.30
N LEU A 29 -0.59 -4.51 -2.09
CA LEU A 29 -0.62 -4.48 -3.55
C LEU A 29 -1.73 -5.41 -4.02
N ILE A 30 -2.60 -4.91 -4.88
CA ILE A 30 -3.74 -5.65 -5.41
C ILE A 30 -3.33 -6.27 -6.74
N GLN A 31 -3.33 -7.59 -6.79
CA GLN A 31 -3.06 -8.38 -7.98
C GLN A 31 -4.37 -8.89 -8.59
N HIS A 32 -4.47 -8.82 -9.91
CA HIS A 32 -5.52 -9.45 -10.69
C HIS A 32 -4.87 -10.28 -11.80
N TYR A 33 -5.07 -11.60 -11.76
CA TYR A 33 -4.31 -12.54 -12.58
C TYR A 33 -2.80 -12.33 -12.43
N ASN A 34 -2.11 -11.89 -13.49
CA ASN A 34 -0.67 -11.68 -13.50
C ASN A 34 -0.27 -10.21 -13.28
N ASP A 35 -1.24 -9.30 -13.16
CA ASP A 35 -1.00 -7.86 -13.14
C ASP A 35 -1.25 -7.25 -11.76
N ILE A 36 -0.42 -6.27 -11.37
CA ILE A 36 -0.69 -5.42 -10.23
C ILE A 36 -1.58 -4.27 -10.69
N VAL A 37 -2.83 -4.27 -10.21
CA VAL A 37 -3.88 -3.34 -10.64
C VAL A 37 -4.12 -2.19 -9.67
N GLY A 38 -3.57 -2.27 -8.45
CA GLY A 38 -3.75 -1.22 -7.46
C GLY A 38 -2.89 -1.38 -6.22
N TYR A 39 -2.93 -0.36 -5.37
CA TYR A 39 -2.25 -0.37 -4.09
C TYR A 39 -3.08 0.34 -3.02
N ILE A 40 -3.02 -0.15 -1.78
CA ILE A 40 -3.67 0.44 -0.62
C ILE A 40 -2.60 0.68 0.44
N THR A 41 -2.48 1.93 0.86
CA THR A 41 -1.57 2.32 1.94
C THR A 41 -2.34 3.08 3.00
N PRO A 42 -1.97 2.94 4.28
CA PRO A 42 -2.61 3.69 5.34
C PRO A 42 -2.34 5.18 5.14
N GLU A 43 -3.38 5.98 5.34
CA GLU A 43 -3.22 7.42 5.39
C GLU A 43 -2.40 7.77 6.63
N ILE A 44 -1.27 8.46 6.41
CA ILE A 44 -0.46 8.98 7.51
C ILE A 44 -0.97 10.40 7.77
N PRO A 45 -1.48 10.69 8.98
CA PRO A 45 -1.92 12.04 9.33
C PRO A 45 -0.84 13.07 9.00
N SER A 46 -1.24 14.19 8.39
CA SER A 46 -0.35 15.26 7.95
C SER A 46 0.59 15.76 9.06
N ASP A 47 0.15 15.70 10.31
CA ASP A 47 0.92 16.15 11.47
C ASP A 47 2.08 15.20 11.81
N LEU A 48 1.93 13.90 11.51
CA LEU A 48 3.02 12.91 11.59
C LEU A 48 3.96 13.03 10.39
N LEU A 49 3.45 13.36 9.19
CA LEU A 49 4.27 13.62 8.00
C LEU A 49 5.19 14.84 8.18
N LYS A 50 4.70 15.91 8.83
CA LYS A 50 5.52 17.10 9.16
C LYS A 50 6.66 16.76 10.12
N LYS A 51 6.40 15.90 11.13
CA LYS A 51 7.43 15.42 12.08
C LYS A 51 8.44 14.46 11.45
N LEU A 52 8.04 13.70 10.43
CA LEU A 52 8.89 12.78 9.69
C LEU A 52 9.79 13.46 8.63
N GLY A 53 9.70 14.79 8.49
CA GLY A 53 10.63 15.59 7.70
C GLY A 53 10.66 15.23 6.22
N ASN A 54 9.81 15.87 5.41
CA ASN A 54 10.06 16.10 3.98
C ASN A 54 10.56 14.90 3.14
N ARG A 55 10.01 13.69 3.31
CA ARG A 55 10.12 12.64 2.26
C ARG A 55 9.00 12.80 1.22
N LYS A 56 8.92 13.98 0.59
CA LYS A 56 8.37 14.17 -0.76
C LYS A 56 9.45 13.75 -1.77
N ALA A 57 9.92 12.51 -1.69
CA ALA A 57 10.84 11.95 -2.66
C ALA A 57 10.16 10.75 -3.30
N SER A 58 9.43 11.06 -4.37
CA SER A 58 9.13 10.15 -5.46
C SER A 58 8.40 8.85 -5.12
N ARG A 59 7.08 8.94 -4.84
CA ARG A 59 6.19 7.77 -4.95
C ARG A 59 6.03 7.28 -6.40
N GLU A 60 6.41 8.10 -7.39
CA GLU A 60 6.35 7.76 -8.83
C GLU A 60 7.64 7.11 -9.39
N ALA A 61 8.83 7.30 -8.79
CA ALA A 61 10.08 6.78 -9.37
C ALA A 61 10.38 5.30 -9.09
N THR A 62 9.64 4.62 -8.20
CA THR A 62 9.89 3.18 -7.96
C THR A 62 9.29 2.28 -9.05
N PHE A 63 8.55 2.84 -10.02
CA PHE A 63 7.83 2.09 -11.06
C PHE A 63 8.43 2.21 -12.47
N LYS A 64 9.73 2.48 -12.59
CA LYS A 64 10.48 2.27 -13.85
C LYS A 64 11.76 1.51 -13.59
N THR A 65 11.66 0.19 -13.44
CA THR A 65 12.61 -0.81 -13.97
C THR A 65 12.25 -2.18 -13.39
N VAL A 66 11.45 -2.93 -14.13
CA VAL A 66 11.63 -4.37 -14.22
C VAL A 66 11.59 -4.65 -15.72
N GLU A 67 12.78 -4.68 -16.33
CA GLU A 67 13.02 -5.44 -17.58
C GLU A 67 13.12 -6.92 -17.24
#